data_AF-A0A935SZB8-F1
#
_entry.id   AF-A0A935SZB8-F1
#
_cell.length_a   1.000
_cell.length_b   1.000
_cell.length_c   1.000
_cell.angle_alpha   90.00
_cell.angle_beta   90.00
_cell.angle_gamma   90.00
#
_symmetry.space_group_name_H-M   'P 1'
#
loop_
_entity.id
_entity.type
_entity.pdbx_description
1 polymer ?
#
loop_
_entity_poly.entity_id
_entity_poly.type
_entity_poly.pdbx_seq_one_letter_code
_entity_poly.pdbx_strand_id
1 'polypeptide(L)'
;MRRLFRAARFLPFLLVAAIAACGYHSTLGPGPRADDGRGSATRAGGERARVTVVALRSDSPEPWLDRIVTDALRREVGGRARLVLTENPSNAALQLRGRIRPLDISSRSFSSFVAALEYSLTLALDLEVRLANGDVVKLDPAMLSETDSYLASPDIEVTRTNRLEALRRMSDLLATRVADAIELLDRPTATMDAVPAAPAIEPPTAAVGERAGG
;
A
#
# COMPACT_ATOMS: atom_id res chain seq x y z
N MET A 1 54.04 18.00 41.58
CA MET A 1 54.58 17.58 40.26
C MET A 1 53.55 18.00 39.21
N ARG A 2 53.69 19.13 38.47
CA ARG A 2 54.47 19.33 37.22
C ARG A 2 54.14 18.21 36.21
N ARG A 3 53.58 18.37 34.99
CA ARG A 3 53.34 19.45 33.99
C ARG A 3 52.17 18.96 33.08
N LEU A 4 51.22 19.76 32.58
CA LEU A 4 51.29 20.72 31.47
C LEU A 4 51.88 20.17 30.15
N PHE A 5 51.00 19.81 29.20
CA PHE A 5 51.16 19.92 27.74
C PHE A 5 49.79 20.39 27.22
N ARG A 6 49.54 21.67 26.87
CA ARG A 6 49.96 22.42 25.66
C ARG A 6 49.90 21.58 24.38
N ALA A 7 49.41 22.01 23.24
CA ALA A 7 48.57 23.12 22.75
C ALA A 7 48.76 23.10 21.22
N ALA A 8 47.76 23.59 20.48
CA ALA A 8 47.86 24.07 19.08
C ALA A 8 48.03 22.98 18.00
N ARG A 9 47.42 23.07 16.81
CA ARG A 9 47.19 24.23 15.93
C ARG A 9 46.16 23.82 14.86
N PHE A 10 45.04 24.51 14.70
CA PHE A 10 44.75 25.41 13.56
C PHE A 10 45.54 25.10 12.28
N LEU A 11 44.87 24.73 11.17
CA LEU A 11 44.37 25.68 10.17
C LEU A 11 43.69 24.93 9.00
N PRO A 12 42.54 25.41 8.50
CA PRO A 12 41.79 24.85 7.38
C PRO A 12 42.29 25.39 6.03
N PHE A 13 42.19 24.59 4.97
CA PHE A 13 42.27 25.00 3.57
C PHE A 13 41.60 23.86 2.76
N LEU A 14 40.39 24.00 2.24
CA LEU A 14 39.98 24.80 1.08
C LEU A 14 40.53 24.22 -0.23
N LEU A 15 39.63 24.09 -1.22
CA LEU A 15 39.79 23.63 -2.62
C LEU A 15 39.72 22.09 -2.80
N VAL A 16 38.89 21.46 -3.65
CA VAL A 16 38.27 21.75 -4.96
C VAL A 16 37.09 20.75 -5.11
N ALA A 17 35.82 21.18 -5.14
CA ALA A 17 34.99 21.52 -6.30
C ALA A 17 34.19 20.37 -6.95
N ALA A 18 32.92 20.71 -7.24
CA ALA A 18 32.06 20.23 -8.31
C ALA A 18 31.46 18.81 -8.22
N ILE A 19 30.34 18.71 -7.50
CA ILE A 19 29.19 17.97 -8.05
C ILE A 19 28.01 18.95 -8.09
N ALA A 20 27.86 19.54 -9.27
CA ALA A 20 26.70 20.29 -9.70
C ALA A 20 25.43 19.45 -9.50
N ALA A 21 24.46 19.98 -8.76
CA ALA A 21 23.22 20.49 -9.35
C ALA A 21 22.44 19.47 -10.21
N CYS A 22 21.79 18.51 -9.56
CA CYS A 22 20.47 18.07 -10.03
C CYS A 22 19.44 19.01 -9.40
N GLY A 23 19.21 20.14 -10.08
CA GLY A 23 18.10 21.02 -9.78
C GLY A 23 16.79 20.29 -10.09
N TYR A 24 16.09 19.87 -9.04
CA TYR A 24 14.66 19.58 -9.18
C TYR A 24 13.95 20.91 -9.35
N HIS A 25 13.41 21.09 -10.54
CA HIS A 25 12.69 22.26 -11.00
C HIS A 25 11.47 22.48 -10.09
N SER A 26 11.57 23.40 -9.13
CA SER A 26 10.42 23.92 -8.40
C SER A 26 9.53 24.65 -9.40
N THR A 27 8.44 24.02 -9.81
CA THR A 27 7.37 24.67 -10.58
C THR A 27 6.56 25.58 -9.66
N LEU A 28 7.20 26.66 -9.19
CA LEU A 28 6.54 27.83 -8.60
C LEU A 28 6.48 28.89 -9.71
N GLY A 29 5.58 28.66 -10.67
CA GLY A 29 5.15 29.71 -11.59
C GLY A 29 4.04 30.54 -10.93
N PRO A 30 4.01 31.87 -11.11
CA PRO A 30 2.89 32.68 -10.64
C PRO A 30 1.69 32.42 -11.57
N GLY A 31 0.68 31.73 -11.07
CA GLY A 31 -0.58 31.51 -11.78
C GLY A 31 -1.48 32.75 -11.78
N PRO A 32 -2.11 33.11 -12.92
CA PRO A 32 -2.95 34.30 -13.06
C PRO A 32 -4.32 34.15 -12.38
N ARG A 33 -4.95 35.31 -12.16
CA ARG A 33 -6.30 35.49 -11.59
C ARG A 33 -7.40 34.88 -12.47
N ALA A 34 -8.40 34.31 -11.76
CA ALA A 34 -9.85 34.29 -11.99
C ALA A 34 -10.47 33.88 -13.35
N ASP A 35 -11.55 33.11 -13.21
CA ASP A 35 -12.68 32.84 -14.13
C ASP A 35 -12.44 32.05 -15.43
N ASP A 36 -12.99 30.84 -15.53
CA ASP A 36 -14.36 30.63 -16.01
C ASP A 36 -14.76 29.14 -15.99
N GLY A 37 -16.02 28.89 -15.65
CA GLY A 37 -16.57 27.55 -15.47
C GLY A 37 -16.69 26.73 -16.77
N ARG A 38 -16.08 25.54 -16.77
CA ARG A 38 -16.57 24.32 -17.45
C ARG A 38 -15.71 23.14 -17.00
N GLY A 39 -16.23 22.38 -16.04
CA GLY A 39 -15.58 21.19 -15.50
C GLY A 39 -15.55 20.05 -16.52
N SER A 40 -14.56 20.07 -17.40
CA SER A 40 -14.10 18.92 -18.17
C SER A 40 -12.61 18.77 -17.87
N ALA A 41 -12.30 18.10 -16.76
CA ALA A 41 -10.93 17.86 -16.33
C ALA A 41 -10.54 16.40 -16.55
N THR A 42 -9.80 16.19 -17.63
CA THR A 42 -8.88 15.08 -17.84
C THR A 42 -8.05 14.87 -16.57
N ARG A 43 -8.23 13.75 -15.85
CA ARG A 43 -7.40 13.36 -14.68
C ARG A 43 -5.99 12.98 -15.15
N ALA A 44 -5.16 13.97 -15.45
CA ALA A 44 -3.75 13.82 -15.79
C ALA A 44 -2.86 14.65 -14.86
N GLY A 45 -3.22 14.70 -13.58
CA GLY A 45 -2.50 15.38 -12.51
C GLY A 45 -2.82 14.78 -11.15
N GLY A 46 -2.25 13.61 -10.86
CA GLY A 46 -1.96 13.06 -9.53
C GLY A 46 -2.96 13.27 -8.38
N GLU A 47 -4.27 13.22 -8.62
CA GLU A 47 -5.27 13.32 -7.55
C GLU A 47 -5.09 12.11 -6.62
N ARG A 48 -4.76 12.36 -5.34
CA ARG A 48 -4.59 11.29 -4.36
C ARG A 48 -5.94 10.71 -3.97
N ALA A 49 -6.04 9.39 -3.95
CA ALA A 49 -7.25 8.71 -3.54
C ALA A 49 -7.49 8.90 -2.04
N ARG A 50 -8.69 9.36 -1.66
CA ARG A 50 -9.07 9.42 -0.25
C ARG A 50 -9.51 8.04 0.21
N VAL A 51 -8.82 7.49 1.21
CA VAL A 51 -9.07 6.17 1.75
C VAL A 51 -9.48 6.29 3.21
N THR A 52 -10.55 5.60 3.60
CA THR A 52 -10.88 5.38 5.02
C THR A 52 -10.61 3.94 5.39
N VAL A 53 -9.86 3.73 6.46
CA VAL A 53 -9.70 2.42 7.09
C VAL A 53 -10.66 2.36 8.27
N VAL A 54 -11.72 1.58 8.14
CA VAL A 54 -12.67 1.33 9.24
C VAL A 54 -12.04 0.35 10.22
N ALA A 55 -12.25 0.57 11.52
CA ALA A 55 -11.75 -0.32 12.56
C ALA A 55 -12.18 -1.77 12.29
N LEU A 56 -11.20 -2.68 12.24
CA LEU A 56 -11.46 -4.09 12.00
C LEU A 56 -11.99 -4.74 13.27
N ARG A 57 -13.00 -5.60 13.14
CA ARG A 57 -13.45 -6.43 14.25
C ARG A 57 -12.55 -7.65 14.39
N SER A 58 -12.07 -7.92 15.60
CA SER A 58 -11.37 -9.16 15.92
C SER A 58 -12.36 -10.24 16.37
N ASP A 59 -12.31 -11.41 15.74
CA ASP A 59 -13.00 -12.62 16.21
C ASP A 59 -12.10 -13.47 17.14
N SER A 60 -10.88 -13.01 17.42
CA SER A 60 -9.92 -13.64 18.32
C SER A 60 -10.14 -13.21 19.78
N PRO A 61 -9.94 -14.09 20.78
CA PRO A 61 -9.94 -13.71 22.19
C PRO A 61 -8.75 -12.83 22.60
N GLU A 62 -7.79 -12.61 21.69
CA GLU A 62 -6.61 -11.80 21.93
C GLU A 62 -6.98 -10.31 22.05
N PRO A 63 -6.79 -9.70 23.23
CA PRO A 63 -7.01 -8.28 23.38
C PRO A 63 -6.01 -7.49 22.51
N TRP A 64 -6.45 -6.32 22.04
CA TRP A 64 -5.63 -5.36 21.28
C TRP A 64 -5.22 -5.79 19.85
N LEU A 65 -5.58 -6.99 19.39
CA LEU A 65 -5.25 -7.45 18.03
C LEU A 65 -5.88 -6.54 16.96
N ASP A 66 -7.13 -6.13 17.19
CA ASP A 66 -7.86 -5.15 16.38
C ASP A 66 -7.07 -3.85 16.20
N ARG A 67 -6.52 -3.33 17.31
CA ARG A 67 -5.72 -2.11 17.30
C ARG A 67 -4.40 -2.29 16.57
N ILE A 68 -3.66 -3.36 16.83
CA ILE A 68 -2.35 -3.61 16.19
C ILE A 68 -2.51 -3.66 14.66
N VAL A 69 -3.47 -4.43 14.17
CA VAL A 69 -3.70 -4.59 12.73
C VAL A 69 -4.26 -3.31 12.11
N THR A 70 -5.23 -2.65 12.76
CA THR A 70 -5.81 -1.39 12.27
C THR A 70 -4.77 -0.27 12.23
N ASP A 71 -3.91 -0.16 13.24
CA ASP A 71 -2.83 0.84 13.30
C ASP A 71 -1.78 0.58 12.21
N ALA A 72 -1.43 -0.68 11.96
CA ALA A 72 -0.52 -1.06 10.87
C ALA A 72 -1.10 -0.66 9.50
N LEU A 73 -2.37 -0.99 9.24
CA LEU A 73 -3.08 -0.62 8.01
C LEU A 73 -3.12 0.90 7.80
N ARG A 74 -3.49 1.65 8.85
CA ARG A 74 -3.57 3.12 8.78
C ARG A 74 -2.21 3.74 8.55
N ARG A 75 -1.16 3.23 9.21
CA ARG A 75 0.22 3.70 9.05
C ARG A 75 0.70 3.47 7.63
N GLU A 76 0.49 2.27 7.09
CA GLU A 76 0.92 1.91 5.75
C GLU A 76 0.19 2.74 4.70
N VAL A 77 -1.15 2.77 4.74
CA VAL A 77 -1.98 3.55 3.80
C VAL A 77 -1.63 5.04 3.87
N GLY A 78 -1.43 5.59 5.07
CA GLY A 78 -1.03 6.98 5.27
C GLY A 78 0.40 7.29 4.80
N GLY A 79 1.26 6.27 4.71
CA GLY A 79 2.62 6.38 4.18
C GLY A 79 2.69 6.38 2.65
N ARG A 80 1.62 5.99 1.94
CA ARG A 80 1.62 5.89 0.47
C ARG A 80 1.39 7.25 -0.19
N ALA A 81 2.24 7.61 -1.15
CA ALA A 81 2.19 8.92 -1.82
C ALA A 81 0.91 9.16 -2.64
N ARG A 82 0.25 8.10 -3.11
CA ARG A 82 -0.98 8.15 -3.92
C ARG A 82 -2.27 8.12 -3.09
N LEU A 83 -2.18 7.82 -1.79
CA LEU A 83 -3.33 7.65 -0.92
C LEU A 83 -3.34 8.79 0.12
N VAL A 84 -4.53 9.18 0.56
CA VAL A 84 -4.73 10.11 1.68
C VAL A 84 -5.72 9.48 2.64
N LEU A 85 -5.25 9.21 3.86
CA LEU A 85 -6.13 8.70 4.90
C LEU A 85 -7.15 9.78 5.32
N THR A 86 -8.42 9.41 5.44
CA THR A 86 -9.48 10.28 5.94
C THR A 86 -10.33 9.56 6.98
N GLU A 87 -10.69 10.29 8.05
CA GLU A 87 -11.54 9.76 9.12
C GLU A 87 -13.03 9.72 8.74
N ASN A 88 -13.45 10.54 7.75
CA ASN A 88 -14.84 10.62 7.36
C ASN A 88 -15.14 9.66 6.20
N PRO A 89 -15.85 8.53 6.45
CA PRO A 89 -16.12 7.53 5.42
C PRO A 89 -16.98 8.09 4.28
N SER A 90 -17.80 9.10 4.52
CA SER A 90 -18.67 9.71 3.49
C SER A 90 -17.88 10.48 2.42
N ASN A 91 -16.66 10.89 2.73
CA ASN A 91 -15.79 11.65 1.82
C ASN A 91 -14.72 10.78 1.15
N ALA A 92 -14.66 9.49 1.49
CA ALA A 92 -13.66 8.57 1.00
C ALA A 92 -14.03 8.03 -0.38
N ALA A 93 -13.05 8.00 -1.28
CA ALA A 93 -13.19 7.32 -2.57
C ALA A 93 -13.17 5.79 -2.40
N LEU A 94 -12.43 5.32 -1.39
CA LEU A 94 -12.27 3.91 -1.05
C LEU A 94 -12.45 3.73 0.45
N GLN A 95 -13.27 2.76 0.85
CA GLN A 95 -13.47 2.40 2.26
C GLN A 95 -13.02 0.96 2.47
N LEU A 96 -11.92 0.78 3.20
CA LEU A 96 -11.43 -0.53 3.61
C LEU A 96 -12.19 -0.98 4.87
N ARG A 97 -12.79 -2.17 4.79
CA ARG A 97 -13.59 -2.77 5.87
C ARG A 97 -13.31 -4.26 5.96
N GLY A 98 -13.67 -4.86 7.09
CA GLY A 98 -13.58 -6.29 7.26
C GLY A 98 -13.39 -6.73 8.70
N ARG A 99 -12.82 -7.93 8.86
CA ARG A 99 -12.59 -8.56 10.15
C ARG A 99 -11.26 -9.32 10.17
N ILE A 100 -10.76 -9.53 11.38
CA ILE A 100 -9.60 -10.36 11.69
C ILE A 100 -10.12 -11.72 12.10
N ARG A 101 -9.71 -12.78 11.39
CA ARG A 101 -10.08 -14.15 11.73
C ARG A 101 -9.46 -14.58 13.06
N PRO A 102 -9.98 -15.63 13.72
CA PRO A 102 -9.35 -16.18 14.91
C PRO A 102 -7.88 -16.49 14.66
N LEU A 103 -7.02 -16.05 15.58
CA LEU A 103 -5.59 -16.26 15.50
C LEU A 103 -5.30 -17.75 15.74
N ASP A 104 -4.66 -18.41 14.80
CA ASP A 104 -4.25 -19.81 14.95
C ASP A 104 -2.85 -19.87 15.54
N ILE A 105 -2.67 -20.70 16.57
CA ILE A 105 -1.42 -20.82 17.32
C ILE A 105 -1.14 -22.30 17.54
N SER A 106 0.02 -22.75 17.08
CA SER A 106 0.46 -24.13 17.24
C SER A 106 1.88 -24.20 17.79
N SER A 107 2.18 -25.23 18.59
CA SER A 107 3.56 -25.50 19.01
C SER A 107 4.33 -26.15 17.86
N ARG A 108 5.52 -25.64 17.59
CA ARG A 108 6.35 -26.09 16.47
C ARG A 108 7.51 -26.98 16.90
N SER A 109 8.06 -26.74 18.08
CA SER A 109 9.16 -27.53 18.64
C SER A 109 9.00 -27.68 20.16
N PHE A 110 9.56 -28.77 20.67
CA PHE A 110 9.52 -29.14 22.09
C PHE A 110 10.91 -29.46 22.62
N SER A 111 11.13 -29.21 23.91
CA SER A 111 12.32 -29.63 24.64
C SER A 111 12.25 -31.13 24.98
N SER A 112 13.38 -31.68 25.43
CA SER A 112 13.45 -33.06 25.95
C SER A 112 12.56 -33.31 27.18
N PHE A 113 12.11 -32.25 27.86
CA PHE A 113 11.21 -32.30 28.99
C PHE A 113 9.78 -31.85 28.63
N VAL A 114 9.43 -31.88 27.34
CA VAL A 114 8.07 -31.60 26.80
C VAL A 114 7.61 -30.14 27.02
N ALA A 115 8.55 -29.19 27.10
CA ALA A 115 8.22 -27.77 27.08
C ALA A 115 8.24 -27.25 25.63
N ALA A 116 7.22 -26.51 25.18
CA ALA A 116 7.24 -25.87 23.86
C ALA A 116 8.36 -24.82 23.81
N LEU A 117 9.20 -24.87 22.78
CA LEU A 117 10.32 -23.94 22.57
C LEU A 117 10.03 -22.90 21.50
N GLU A 118 9.15 -23.23 20.54
CA GLU A 118 8.77 -22.36 19.43
C GLU A 118 7.27 -22.52 19.18
N TYR A 119 6.60 -21.41 18.93
CA TYR A 119 5.22 -21.36 18.49
C TYR A 119 5.15 -20.80 17.07
N SER A 120 4.22 -21.33 16.27
CA SER A 120 3.84 -20.80 14.97
C SER A 120 2.47 -20.14 15.09
N LEU A 121 2.31 -18.98 14.45
CA LEU A 121 1.10 -18.19 14.46
C LEU A 121 0.68 -17.87 13.05
N THR A 122 -0.62 -18.00 12.79
CA THR A 122 -1.21 -17.59 11.52
C THR A 122 -2.21 -16.47 11.76
N LEU A 123 -1.95 -15.31 11.18
CA LEU A 123 -2.84 -14.15 11.15
C LEU A 123 -3.52 -14.08 9.79
N ALA A 124 -4.85 -14.10 9.78
CA ALA A 124 -5.64 -14.03 8.55
C ALA A 124 -6.73 -12.94 8.63
N LEU A 125 -6.94 -12.23 7.54
CA LEU A 125 -7.91 -11.14 7.42
C LEU A 125 -8.95 -11.44 6.34
N ASP A 126 -10.20 -11.08 6.60
CA ASP A 126 -11.25 -11.04 5.58
C ASP A 126 -11.56 -9.56 5.31
N LEU A 127 -11.08 -9.02 4.19
CA LEU A 127 -11.20 -7.60 3.85
C LEU A 127 -11.95 -7.36 2.54
N GLU A 128 -12.65 -6.24 2.50
CA GLU A 128 -13.33 -5.72 1.32
C GLU A 128 -13.10 -4.21 1.20
N VAL A 129 -13.07 -3.74 -0.05
CA VAL A 129 -12.96 -2.33 -0.40
C VAL A 129 -14.26 -1.89 -1.03
N ARG A 130 -14.95 -0.94 -0.41
CA ARG A 130 -16.11 -0.28 -0.99
C ARG A 130 -15.68 0.97 -1.75
N LEU A 131 -16.03 1.04 -3.02
CA LEU A 131 -15.76 2.18 -3.90
C LEU A 131 -16.83 3.27 -3.73
N ALA A 132 -16.51 4.48 -4.17
CA ALA A 132 -17.42 5.64 -4.13
C ALA A 132 -18.74 5.43 -4.91
N ASN A 133 -18.70 4.61 -5.97
CA ASN A 133 -19.89 4.24 -6.75
C ASN A 133 -20.80 3.22 -6.04
N GLY A 134 -20.37 2.68 -4.90
CA GLY A 134 -21.09 1.68 -4.13
C GLY A 134 -20.65 0.24 -4.37
N ASP A 135 -19.81 -0.01 -5.38
CA ASP A 135 -19.28 -1.34 -5.66
C ASP A 135 -18.42 -1.85 -4.51
N VAL A 136 -18.44 -3.17 -4.29
CA VAL A 136 -17.67 -3.84 -3.24
C VAL A 136 -16.74 -4.85 -3.89
N VAL A 137 -15.44 -4.65 -3.69
CA VAL A 137 -14.39 -5.54 -4.16
C VAL A 137 -13.84 -6.30 -2.97
N LYS A 138 -14.01 -7.63 -2.97
CA LYS A 138 -13.37 -8.50 -1.97
C LYS A 138 -11.90 -8.67 -2.33
N LEU A 139 -11.03 -8.49 -1.35
CA LEU A 139 -9.62 -8.79 -1.50
C LEU A 139 -9.41 -10.31 -1.41
N ASP A 140 -8.41 -10.83 -2.12
CA ASP A 140 -8.12 -12.26 -2.15
C ASP A 140 -7.70 -12.76 -0.74
N PRO A 141 -8.40 -13.72 -0.12
CA PRO A 141 -8.04 -14.23 1.19
C PRO A 141 -6.62 -14.82 1.26
N ALA A 142 -6.08 -15.33 0.14
CA ALA A 142 -4.75 -15.94 0.11
C ALA A 142 -3.63 -14.92 0.34
N MET A 143 -3.77 -13.69 -0.18
CA MET A 143 -2.80 -12.61 0.10
C MET A 143 -2.95 -12.03 1.51
N LEU A 144 -4.09 -12.27 2.16
CA LEU A 144 -4.45 -11.74 3.48
C LEU A 144 -4.18 -12.71 4.64
N SER A 145 -3.35 -13.72 4.42
CA SER A 145 -2.88 -14.64 5.44
C SER A 145 -1.36 -14.58 5.55
N GLU A 146 -0.85 -14.57 6.77
CA GLU A 146 0.59 -14.63 7.05
C GLU A 146 0.86 -15.54 8.23
N THR A 147 1.98 -16.27 8.18
CA THR A 147 2.42 -17.14 9.26
C THR A 147 3.83 -16.76 9.68
N ASP A 148 4.04 -16.54 10.98
CA ASP A 148 5.35 -16.29 11.58
C ASP A 148 5.56 -17.20 12.80
N SER A 149 6.77 -17.22 13.34
CA SER A 149 7.14 -17.98 14.53
C SER A 149 7.72 -17.08 15.62
N TYR A 150 7.59 -17.50 16.88
CA TYR A 150 8.31 -16.89 17.99
C TYR A 150 8.83 -17.94 18.97
N LEU A 151 9.91 -17.59 19.65
CA LEU A 151 10.51 -18.43 20.68
C LEU A 151 9.79 -18.25 22.02
N ALA A 152 9.51 -19.38 22.66
CA ALA A 152 9.09 -19.43 24.05
C ALA A 152 10.30 -19.20 24.97
N SER A 153 10.03 -18.63 26.14
CA SER A 153 11.01 -18.39 27.18
C SER A 153 10.48 -18.89 28.52
N PRO A 154 11.36 -19.35 29.44
CA PRO A 154 10.98 -19.60 30.83
C PRO A 154 10.40 -18.36 31.52
N ASP A 155 10.75 -17.15 31.05
CA ASP A 155 10.14 -15.89 31.46
C ASP A 155 8.91 -15.60 30.59
N ILE A 156 7.74 -15.50 31.22
CA ILE A 156 6.46 -15.28 30.55
C ILE A 156 6.38 -13.91 29.87
N GLU A 157 7.01 -12.88 30.44
CA GLU A 157 6.98 -11.53 29.85
C GLU A 157 7.84 -11.47 28.58
N VAL A 158 8.93 -12.22 28.54
CA VAL A 158 9.73 -12.40 27.32
C VAL A 158 8.90 -13.11 26.25
N THR A 159 8.20 -14.20 26.60
CA THR A 159 7.32 -14.91 25.65
C THR A 159 6.23 -13.98 25.10
N ARG A 160 5.60 -13.19 25.97
CA ARG A 160 4.57 -12.21 25.58
C ARG A 160 5.13 -11.14 24.65
N THR A 161 6.34 -10.65 24.92
CA THR A 161 7.03 -9.66 24.09
C THR A 161 7.35 -10.24 22.71
N ASN A 162 7.94 -11.44 22.65
CA ASN A 162 8.27 -12.12 21.39
C ASN A 162 7.01 -12.33 20.52
N ARG A 163 5.91 -12.73 21.16
CA ARG A 163 4.62 -12.88 20.49
C ARG A 163 4.11 -11.57 19.92
N LEU A 164 4.17 -10.49 20.69
CA LEU A 164 3.74 -9.16 20.26
C LEU A 164 4.58 -8.65 19.07
N GLU A 165 5.88 -8.91 19.08
CA GLU A 165 6.76 -8.56 17.95
C GLU A 165 6.43 -9.35 16.69
N ALA A 166 6.18 -10.65 16.79
CA ALA A 166 5.74 -11.47 15.65
C ALA A 166 4.41 -10.95 15.07
N LEU A 167 3.43 -10.64 15.92
CA LEU A 167 2.16 -10.06 15.48
C LEU A 167 2.34 -8.72 14.76
N ARG A 168 3.23 -7.84 15.25
CA ARG A 168 3.54 -6.56 14.59
C ARG A 168 4.15 -6.78 13.21
N ARG A 169 5.14 -7.67 13.08
CA ARG A 169 5.76 -7.99 11.78
C ARG A 169 4.73 -8.51 10.77
N MET A 170 3.90 -9.47 11.18
CA MET A 170 2.83 -9.99 10.31
C MET A 170 1.83 -8.89 9.93
N SER A 171 1.45 -8.03 10.88
CA SER A 171 0.50 -6.94 10.64
C SER A 171 1.06 -5.89 9.67
N ASP A 172 2.32 -5.50 9.82
CA ASP A 172 2.99 -4.57 8.92
C ASP A 172 3.09 -5.17 7.50
N LEU A 173 3.43 -6.45 7.39
CA LEU A 173 3.50 -7.15 6.11
C LEU A 173 2.13 -7.22 5.41
N LEU A 174 1.09 -7.65 6.12
CA LEU A 174 -0.27 -7.68 5.59
C LEU A 174 -0.75 -6.28 5.21
N ALA A 175 -0.40 -5.26 5.99
CA ALA A 175 -0.73 -3.88 5.65
C ALA A 175 -0.09 -3.44 4.33
N THR A 176 1.18 -3.78 4.09
CA THR A 176 1.86 -3.52 2.81
C THR A 176 1.11 -4.17 1.64
N ARG A 177 0.76 -5.46 1.75
CA ARG A 177 0.00 -6.17 0.70
C ARG A 177 -1.36 -5.53 0.43
N VAL A 178 -2.07 -5.11 1.49
CA VAL A 178 -3.37 -4.44 1.36
C VAL A 178 -3.22 -3.08 0.68
N ALA A 179 -2.21 -2.29 1.05
CA ALA A 179 -1.96 -0.99 0.42
C ALA A 179 -1.63 -1.15 -1.06
N ASP A 180 -0.82 -2.16 -1.44
CA ASP A 180 -0.51 -2.45 -2.84
C ASP A 180 -1.77 -2.84 -3.63
N ALA A 181 -2.66 -3.64 -3.05
CA ALA A 181 -3.94 -4.00 -3.68
C ALA A 181 -4.86 -2.77 -3.85
N ILE A 182 -4.93 -1.89 -2.84
CA ILE A 182 -5.72 -0.65 -2.93
C ILE A 182 -5.16 0.28 -4.00
N GLU A 183 -3.85 0.44 -4.09
CA GLU A 183 -3.21 1.27 -5.13
C GLU A 183 -3.45 0.74 -6.55
N LEU A 184 -3.59 -0.58 -6.70
CA LEU A 184 -3.96 -1.23 -7.96
C LEU A 184 -5.41 -0.93 -8.33
N LEU A 185 -6.34 -1.00 -7.38
CA LEU A 185 -7.75 -0.66 -7.58
C LEU A 185 -7.97 0.82 -7.91
N ASP A 186 -7.14 1.71 -7.37
CA ASP A 186 -7.16 3.14 -7.68
C ASP A 186 -6.60 3.47 -9.08
N ARG A 187 -5.92 2.53 -9.75
CA ARG A 187 -5.46 2.81 -11.11
C ARG A 187 -6.70 2.96 -12.00
N PRO A 188 -6.87 4.10 -12.69
CA PRO A 188 -7.90 4.19 -13.71
C PRO A 188 -7.65 3.04 -14.69
N THR A 189 -8.65 2.19 -14.91
CA THR A 189 -8.64 1.19 -15.96
C THR A 189 -8.57 1.90 -17.30
N ALA A 190 -7.38 2.37 -17.66
CA ALA A 190 -7.09 2.84 -19.00
C ALA A 190 -7.12 1.60 -19.89
N THR A 191 -8.13 1.57 -20.77
CA THR A 191 -8.08 0.87 -22.06
C THR A 191 -8.29 -0.65 -22.00
N MET A 192 -9.56 -1.07 -21.86
CA MET A 192 -10.03 -2.32 -22.50
C MET A 192 -11.15 -2.10 -23.53
N ASP A 193 -11.62 -0.85 -23.74
CA ASP A 193 -12.64 -0.53 -24.74
C ASP A 193 -12.09 0.02 -26.07
N ALA A 194 -10.77 0.16 -26.22
CA ALA A 194 -10.16 0.48 -27.52
C ALA A 194 -9.79 -0.82 -28.24
N VAL A 195 -10.79 -1.63 -28.60
CA VAL A 195 -10.64 -2.52 -29.76
C VAL A 195 -10.56 -1.58 -30.97
N PRO A 196 -9.44 -1.46 -31.69
CA PRO A 196 -9.44 -0.69 -32.93
C PRO A 196 -10.47 -1.34 -33.85
N ALA A 197 -11.51 -0.57 -34.19
CA ALA A 197 -12.47 -0.97 -35.20
C ALA A 197 -11.68 -1.43 -36.43
N ALA A 198 -11.85 -2.71 -36.78
CA ALA A 198 -11.25 -3.27 -37.99
C ALA A 198 -11.61 -2.35 -39.18
N PRO A 199 -10.65 -2.00 -40.05
CA PRO A 199 -10.96 -1.18 -41.20
C PRO A 199 -12.00 -1.91 -42.05
N ALA A 200 -13.10 -1.22 -42.34
CA ALA A 200 -14.17 -1.71 -43.19
C ALA A 200 -13.58 -2.15 -44.53
N ILE A 201 -13.70 -3.44 -44.84
CA ILE A 201 -13.40 -3.96 -46.17
C ILE A 201 -14.53 -3.46 -47.06
N GLU A 202 -14.26 -2.44 -47.87
CA GLU A 202 -15.17 -2.02 -48.94
C GLU A 202 -15.38 -3.20 -49.92
N PRO A 203 -16.63 -3.50 -50.31
CA PRO A 203 -16.88 -4.53 -51.29
C PRO A 203 -16.33 -4.10 -52.67
N PRO A 204 -15.78 -5.04 -53.47
CA PRO A 204 -15.23 -4.72 -54.77
C PRO A 204 -16.32 -4.15 -55.68
N THR A 205 -16.06 -2.93 -56.18
CA THR A 205 -16.86 -2.25 -57.18
C THR A 205 -16.96 -3.13 -58.42
N ALA A 206 -18.20 -3.52 -58.78
CA ALA A 206 -18.46 -4.26 -60.00
C ALA A 206 -18.08 -3.40 -61.21
N ALA A 207 -17.02 -3.81 -61.92
CA ALA A 207 -16.68 -3.25 -63.22
C ALA A 207 -17.72 -3.72 -64.25
N VAL A 208 -18.59 -2.80 -64.66
CA VAL A 208 -19.43 -2.91 -65.86
C VAL A 208 -18.49 -2.95 -67.07
N GLY A 209 -18.34 -4.15 -67.64
CA GLY A 209 -17.64 -4.39 -68.90
C GLY A 209 -18.64 -4.42 -70.05
N GLU A 210 -18.88 -3.27 -70.65
CA GLU A 210 -19.50 -3.12 -71.96
C GLU A 210 -18.52 -3.63 -73.03
N ARG A 211 -18.89 -4.65 -73.81
CA ARG A 211 -18.27 -4.91 -75.12
C ARG A 211 -19.30 -5.36 -76.14
N ALA A 212 -19.36 -4.56 -77.18
CA ALA A 212 -20.12 -4.70 -78.40
C ALA A 212 -19.64 -5.85 -79.31
N GLY A 213 -20.58 -6.36 -80.12
CA GLY A 213 -20.40 -6.57 -81.56
C GLY A 213 -19.63 -7.81 -82.03
N GLY A 214 -20.34 -8.67 -82.77
CA GLY A 214 -19.79 -9.76 -83.58
C GLY A 214 -20.84 -10.82 -83.89
#